data_AF-S8CWX7-F1
#
_entry.id   AF-S8CWX7-F1
#
_cell.length_a   1.000
_cell.length_b   1.000
_cell.length_c   1.000
_cell.angle_alpha   90.00
_cell.angle_beta   90.00
_cell.angle_gamma   90.00
#
_symmetry.space_group_name_H-M   'P 1'
#
loop_
_entity.id
_entity.type
_entity.pdbx_description
1 polymer ?
#
loop_
_entity_poly.entity_id
_entity_poly.type
_entity_poly.pdbx_seq_one_letter_code
_entity_poly.pdbx_strand_id
1 'polypeptide(L)'
;VSDYEQEQDMEIEALEAILMDDIKEIHSAESGLNTSKRCFLITISPQDDEADESPIPSVQVGLIFSHTEKYPDEIPLLNIISLKGVERRDLQSLKEKLEQEATENLGMAMIYSLVTSTKEWLSERFSQDSGLDAVVDESAKDEIITPHGEAVTVDAFLAWRERYEAELALERAKLMPDSALLMAAAPKEKRLTGRQWFESGRAASKGSSAPAEEEEEDIDFEDDFE
;
A
#
# COMPACT_ATOMS: atom_id res chain seq x y z
N VAL A 1 -5.17 17.93 -15.47
CA VAL A 1 -5.85 17.11 -14.45
C VAL A 1 -5.01 17.29 -13.21
N SER A 2 -5.60 17.82 -12.15
CA SER A 2 -4.87 17.99 -10.88
C SER A 2 -4.50 16.61 -10.34
N ASP A 3 -3.35 16.45 -9.66
CA ASP A 3 -2.96 15.16 -9.05
C ASP A 3 -4.10 14.61 -8.17
N TYR A 4 -4.81 15.49 -7.47
CA TYR A 4 -6.03 15.18 -6.70
C TYR A 4 -7.16 14.52 -7.50
N GLU A 5 -7.42 14.93 -8.74
CA GLU A 5 -8.51 14.33 -9.54
C GLU A 5 -8.15 12.90 -9.93
N GLN A 6 -6.88 12.66 -10.30
CA GLN A 6 -6.42 11.32 -10.64
C GLN A 6 -6.44 10.40 -9.42
N GLU A 7 -6.01 10.90 -8.25
CA GLU A 7 -6.04 10.14 -7.01
C GLU A 7 -7.48 9.82 -6.57
N GLN A 8 -8.41 10.77 -6.72
CA GLN A 8 -9.84 10.55 -6.49
C GLN A 8 -10.40 9.46 -7.43
N ASP A 9 -10.06 9.50 -8.72
CA ASP A 9 -10.50 8.49 -9.69
C ASP A 9 -9.95 7.10 -9.36
N MET A 10 -8.67 7.01 -9.00
CA MET A 10 -8.03 5.75 -8.58
C MET A 10 -8.67 5.18 -7.30
N GLU A 11 -9.03 6.04 -6.34
CA GLU A 11 -9.73 5.60 -5.14
C GLU A 11 -11.12 5.04 -5.47
N ILE A 12 -11.89 5.72 -6.34
CA ILE A 12 -13.21 5.22 -6.75
C ILE A 12 -13.09 3.87 -7.45
N GLU A 13 -12.16 3.71 -8.40
CA GLU A 13 -11.95 2.44 -9.10
C GLU A 13 -11.60 1.31 -8.11
N ALA A 14 -10.74 1.59 -7.12
CA ALA A 14 -10.42 0.64 -6.07
C ALA A 14 -11.65 0.29 -5.21
N LEU A 15 -12.46 1.28 -4.83
CA LEU A 15 -13.68 1.06 -4.06
C LEU A 15 -14.72 0.24 -4.83
N GLU A 16 -14.91 0.51 -6.12
CA GLU A 16 -15.79 -0.27 -7.00
C GLU A 16 -15.32 -1.72 -7.10
N ALA A 17 -14.00 -1.96 -7.14
CA ALA A 17 -13.45 -3.32 -7.15
C ALA A 17 -13.64 -4.05 -5.81
N ILE A 18 -13.50 -3.34 -4.68
CA ILE A 18 -13.61 -3.95 -3.34
C ILE A 18 -15.07 -4.18 -2.94
N LEU A 19 -15.94 -3.19 -3.20
CA LEU A 19 -17.33 -3.16 -2.72
C LEU A 19 -18.33 -3.68 -3.75
N MET A 20 -17.93 -3.82 -5.02
CA MET A 20 -18.76 -4.37 -6.10
C MET A 20 -20.14 -3.70 -6.15
N ASP A 21 -21.20 -4.40 -5.75
CA ASP A 21 -22.59 -3.91 -5.79
C ASP A 21 -22.98 -2.99 -4.62
N ASP A 22 -22.13 -2.87 -3.60
CA ASP A 22 -22.40 -2.08 -2.40
C ASP A 22 -22.17 -0.58 -2.60
N ILE A 23 -21.34 -0.18 -3.57
CA ILE A 23 -21.10 1.21 -3.96
C ILE A 23 -21.90 1.59 -5.21
N LYS A 24 -22.58 2.74 -5.15
CA LYS A 24 -23.40 3.25 -6.26
C LYS A 24 -23.20 4.75 -6.43
N GLU A 25 -22.99 5.20 -7.67
CA GLU A 25 -23.04 6.62 -7.99
C GLU A 25 -24.49 7.12 -7.91
N ILE A 26 -24.70 8.25 -7.23
CA ILE A 26 -25.99 8.89 -7.06
C ILE A 26 -25.95 10.35 -7.53
N HIS A 27 -27.11 10.88 -7.89
CA HIS A 27 -27.22 12.29 -8.27
C HIS A 27 -26.98 13.21 -7.06
N SER A 28 -26.32 14.35 -7.28
CA SER A 28 -26.05 15.34 -6.22
C SER A 28 -27.32 15.89 -5.55
N ALA A 29 -28.47 15.84 -6.23
CA ALA A 29 -29.76 16.22 -5.65
C ALA A 29 -30.28 15.21 -4.61
N GLU A 30 -29.88 13.94 -4.72
CA GLU A 30 -30.32 12.84 -3.86
C GLU A 30 -29.33 12.58 -2.71
N SER A 31 -28.08 13.06 -2.83
CA SER A 31 -27.02 12.85 -1.85
C SER A 31 -27.23 13.62 -0.53
N GLY A 32 -27.99 14.71 -0.56
CA GLY A 32 -28.12 15.64 0.57
C GLY A 32 -26.84 16.43 0.86
N LEU A 33 -25.84 16.37 -0.03
CA LEU A 33 -24.60 17.12 0.05
C LEU A 33 -24.71 18.39 -0.79
N ASN A 34 -24.18 19.51 -0.29
CA ASN A 34 -24.16 20.78 -1.01
C ASN A 34 -22.95 20.83 -1.97
N THR A 35 -22.99 20.01 -3.01
CA THR A 35 -21.90 19.87 -3.99
C THR A 35 -22.45 19.60 -5.39
N SER A 36 -21.71 20.05 -6.41
CA SER A 36 -21.97 19.72 -7.82
C SER A 36 -21.07 18.60 -8.34
N LYS A 37 -20.22 18.02 -7.48
CA LYS A 37 -19.35 16.89 -7.82
C LYS A 37 -20.13 15.56 -7.78
N ARG A 38 -19.50 14.51 -8.31
CA ARG A 38 -19.99 13.13 -8.23
C ARG A 38 -20.18 12.72 -6.78
N CYS A 39 -21.30 12.05 -6.51
CA CYS A 39 -21.67 11.60 -5.18
C CYS A 39 -21.83 10.08 -5.24
N PHE A 40 -21.41 9.40 -4.19
CA PHE A 40 -21.47 7.95 -4.10
C PHE A 40 -22.18 7.55 -2.82
N LEU A 41 -22.94 6.46 -2.88
CA LEU A 41 -23.60 5.82 -1.76
C LEU A 41 -22.99 4.44 -1.58
N ILE A 42 -22.46 4.18 -0.39
CA ILE A 42 -21.99 2.86 0.03
C ILE A 42 -23.01 2.28 1.02
N THR A 43 -23.51 1.09 0.71
CA THR A 43 -24.39 0.33 1.59
C THR A 43 -23.54 -0.51 2.52
N ILE A 44 -23.77 -0.40 3.84
CA ILE A 44 -22.97 -1.09 4.86
C ILE A 44 -23.90 -1.88 5.76
N SER A 45 -23.62 -3.17 5.89
CA SER A 45 -24.23 -4.10 6.85
C SER A 45 -23.16 -4.64 7.82
N PRO A 46 -23.54 -4.99 9.06
CA PRO A 46 -22.63 -5.56 10.04
C PRO A 46 -22.23 -7.01 9.75
N GLN A 47 -23.03 -7.72 8.94
CA GLN A 47 -22.82 -9.11 8.56
C GLN A 47 -22.73 -9.19 7.03
N ASP A 48 -21.77 -9.97 6.54
CA ASP A 48 -21.63 -10.27 5.11
C ASP A 48 -22.74 -11.25 4.70
N ASP A 49 -23.39 -10.98 3.56
CA ASP A 49 -24.57 -11.70 3.05
C ASP A 49 -24.35 -13.23 2.83
N GLU A 50 -23.13 -13.73 3.01
CA GLU A 50 -22.79 -15.15 2.88
C GLU A 50 -23.18 -16.00 4.10
N ALA A 51 -23.47 -15.39 5.25
CA ALA A 51 -23.74 -16.12 6.50
C ALA A 51 -25.24 -16.17 6.83
N ASP A 52 -25.93 -17.12 6.19
CA ASP A 52 -27.24 -17.66 6.55
C ASP A 52 -28.45 -16.71 6.43
N GLU A 53 -29.50 -17.19 5.76
CA GLU A 53 -30.81 -16.54 5.58
C GLU A 53 -31.61 -16.53 6.90
N SER A 54 -31.00 -15.97 7.95
CA SER A 54 -31.59 -15.83 9.27
C SER A 54 -32.57 -14.65 9.27
N PRO A 55 -33.78 -14.78 9.83
CA PRO A 55 -34.79 -13.72 9.85
C PRO A 55 -34.49 -12.59 10.87
N ILE A 56 -33.21 -12.33 11.17
CA ILE A 56 -32.80 -11.25 12.06
C ILE A 56 -32.90 -9.94 11.24
N PRO A 57 -33.43 -8.85 11.80
CA PRO A 57 -33.44 -7.57 11.11
C PRO A 57 -31.99 -7.09 10.93
N SER A 58 -31.38 -7.41 9.80
CA SER A 58 -30.08 -6.85 9.40
C SER A 58 -30.21 -5.32 9.42
N VAL A 59 -29.45 -4.67 10.30
CA VAL A 59 -29.34 -3.21 10.28
C VAL A 59 -28.50 -2.81 9.07
N GLN A 60 -28.86 -1.72 8.42
CA GLN A 60 -28.15 -1.22 7.25
C GLN A 60 -28.03 0.30 7.33
N VAL A 61 -26.84 0.79 7.01
CA VAL A 61 -26.52 2.22 6.91
C VAL A 61 -26.04 2.52 5.51
N GLY A 62 -26.47 3.65 4.97
CA GLY A 62 -25.94 4.23 3.76
C GLY A 62 -24.94 5.33 4.11
N LEU A 63 -23.67 5.15 3.72
CA LEU A 63 -22.66 6.19 3.78
C LEU A 63 -22.60 6.90 2.43
N ILE A 64 -23.04 8.15 2.41
CA ILE A 64 -23.00 9.00 1.23
C ILE A 64 -21.77 9.91 1.33
N PHE A 65 -20.98 9.95 0.27
CA PHE A 65 -19.82 10.84 0.21
C PHE A 65 -19.66 11.54 -1.14
N SER A 66 -18.93 12.65 -1.11
CA SER A 66 -18.42 13.35 -2.29
C SER A 66 -17.02 13.87 -1.96
N HIS A 67 -16.09 13.70 -2.88
CA HIS A 67 -14.76 14.29 -2.78
C HIS A 67 -14.82 15.82 -2.82
N THR A 68 -13.97 16.48 -2.04
CA THR A 68 -13.73 17.94 -2.12
C THR A 68 -12.70 18.25 -3.20
N GLU A 69 -12.39 19.53 -3.45
CA GLU A 69 -11.37 19.89 -4.45
C GLU A 69 -9.96 19.51 -4.03
N LYS A 70 -9.71 19.46 -2.72
CA LYS A 70 -8.39 19.17 -2.14
C LYS A 70 -8.29 17.81 -1.48
N TYR A 71 -9.30 16.96 -1.63
CA TYR A 71 -9.22 15.60 -1.12
C TYR A 71 -8.04 14.86 -1.77
N PRO A 72 -7.17 14.16 -0.99
CA PRO A 72 -7.35 13.76 0.42
C PRO A 72 -6.78 14.71 1.51
N ASP A 73 -6.23 15.87 1.14
CA ASP A 73 -5.73 16.88 2.10
C ASP A 73 -6.86 17.62 2.83
N GLU A 74 -8.09 17.50 2.33
CA GLU A 74 -9.30 18.03 2.93
C GLU A 74 -10.34 16.92 3.08
N ILE A 75 -11.07 16.93 4.20
CA ILE A 75 -12.10 15.93 4.47
C ILE A 75 -13.14 15.89 3.34
N PRO A 76 -13.64 14.70 2.96
CA PRO A 76 -14.72 14.58 2.01
C PRO A 76 -16.03 15.07 2.64
N LEU A 77 -16.99 15.44 1.79
CA LEU A 77 -18.34 15.75 2.25
C LEU A 77 -19.03 14.42 2.58
N LEU A 78 -19.48 14.25 3.82
CA LEU A 78 -20.09 13.01 4.32
C LEU A 78 -21.54 13.25 4.77
N ASN A 79 -22.41 12.29 4.45
CA ASN A 79 -23.76 12.21 4.95
C ASN A 79 -24.11 10.74 5.26
N ILE A 80 -24.83 10.51 6.35
CA ILE A 80 -25.14 9.16 6.82
C ILE A 80 -26.65 9.00 6.89
N ILE A 81 -27.17 7.97 6.24
CA ILE A 81 -28.60 7.65 6.21
C ILE A 81 -28.84 6.27 6.83
N SER A 82 -29.92 6.15 7.62
CA SER A 82 -30.39 4.84 8.09
C SER A 82 -31.24 4.22 6.99
N LEU A 83 -30.77 3.11 6.41
CA LEU A 83 -31.52 2.32 5.44
C LEU A 83 -32.46 1.36 6.17
N LYS A 84 -31.97 0.75 7.26
CA LYS A 84 -32.73 -0.23 8.05
C LYS A 84 -32.28 -0.26 9.51
N GLY A 85 -33.20 -0.07 10.43
CA GLY A 85 -33.02 -0.43 11.85
C GLY A 85 -32.09 0.44 12.70
N VAL A 86 -31.49 1.51 12.16
CA VAL A 86 -30.62 2.42 12.94
C VAL A 86 -31.38 3.65 13.42
N GLU A 87 -31.34 3.94 14.73
CA GLU A 87 -31.97 5.14 15.31
C GLU A 87 -31.20 6.43 14.96
N ARG A 88 -31.88 7.58 15.01
CA ARG A 88 -31.24 8.89 14.77
C ARG A 88 -30.12 9.23 15.75
N ARG A 89 -30.23 8.80 17.01
CA ARG A 89 -29.19 9.04 18.02
C ARG A 89 -27.90 8.30 17.67
N ASP A 90 -28.05 7.05 17.26
CA ASP A 90 -26.97 6.19 16.80
C ASP A 90 -26.29 6.74 15.55
N LEU A 91 -27.07 7.22 14.57
CA LEU A 91 -26.53 7.92 13.40
C LEU A 91 -25.69 9.15 13.76
N GLN A 92 -26.13 9.93 14.76
CA GLN A 92 -25.39 11.11 15.19
C GLN A 92 -24.06 10.73 15.84
N SER A 93 -24.07 9.73 16.72
CA SER A 93 -22.83 9.21 17.33
C SER A 93 -21.87 8.62 16.30
N LEU A 94 -22.38 7.89 15.31
CA LEU A 94 -21.58 7.39 14.21
C LEU A 94 -21.00 8.54 13.38
N LYS A 95 -21.78 9.58 13.08
CA LYS A 95 -21.30 10.76 12.36
C LYS A 95 -20.16 11.45 13.09
N GLU A 96 -20.30 11.67 14.39
CA GLU A 96 -19.24 12.29 15.22
C GLU A 96 -17.95 11.43 15.21
N LYS A 97 -18.08 10.09 15.27
CA LYS A 97 -16.94 9.18 15.14
C LYS A 97 -16.25 9.31 13.77
N LEU A 98 -17.00 9.28 12.68
CA LEU A 98 -16.44 9.37 11.33
C LEU A 98 -15.80 10.73 11.04
N GLU A 99 -16.33 11.83 11.60
CA GLU A 99 -15.71 13.16 11.48
C GLU A 99 -14.36 13.23 12.21
N GLN A 100 -14.24 12.57 13.37
CA GLN A 100 -12.96 12.46 14.07
C GLN A 100 -11.95 11.64 13.26
N GLU A 101 -12.35 10.45 12.81
CA GLU A 101 -11.49 9.55 12.04
C GLU A 101 -11.07 10.17 10.70
N ALA A 102 -11.97 10.92 10.06
CA ALA A 102 -11.67 11.70 8.87
C ALA A 102 -10.55 12.72 9.09
N THR A 103 -10.53 13.35 10.26
CA THR A 103 -9.49 14.34 10.62
C THR A 103 -8.15 13.67 10.88
N GLU A 104 -8.16 12.45 11.42
CA GLU A 104 -6.95 11.66 11.69
C GLU A 104 -6.33 11.05 10.43
N ASN A 105 -7.14 10.80 9.39
CA ASN A 105 -6.71 10.20 8.13
C ASN A 105 -6.45 11.21 6.99
N LEU A 106 -6.32 12.50 7.29
CA LEU A 106 -5.98 13.51 6.28
C LEU A 106 -4.63 13.23 5.62
N GLY A 107 -4.55 13.53 4.32
CA GLY A 107 -3.35 13.36 3.50
C GLY A 107 -3.24 12.01 2.78
N MET A 108 -4.25 11.14 2.89
CA MET A 108 -4.38 9.92 2.10
C MET A 108 -5.85 9.54 1.85
N ALA A 109 -6.07 8.69 0.84
CA ALA A 109 -7.36 8.04 0.61
C ALA A 109 -7.87 7.36 1.89
N MET A 110 -9.10 7.67 2.28
CA MET A 110 -9.67 7.36 3.60
C MET A 110 -11.11 6.86 3.52
N ILE A 111 -11.75 6.84 2.35
CA ILE A 111 -13.16 6.42 2.25
C ILE A 111 -13.32 4.98 2.70
N TYR A 112 -12.42 4.07 2.28
CA TYR A 112 -12.46 2.68 2.70
C TYR A 112 -12.27 2.51 4.22
N SER A 113 -11.39 3.30 4.83
CA SER A 113 -11.20 3.31 6.28
C SER A 113 -12.49 3.70 7.00
N LEU A 114 -13.16 4.77 6.55
CA LEU A 114 -14.45 5.20 7.09
C LEU A 114 -15.55 4.15 6.93
N VAL A 115 -15.58 3.45 5.79
CA VAL A 115 -16.51 2.34 5.54
C VAL A 115 -16.26 1.21 6.53
N THR A 116 -15.00 0.81 6.70
CA THR A 116 -14.59 -0.24 7.62
C THR A 116 -14.95 0.12 9.07
N SER A 117 -14.64 1.34 9.49
CA SER A 117 -14.99 1.84 10.83
C SER A 117 -16.49 1.93 11.07
N THR A 118 -17.27 2.21 10.02
CA THR A 118 -18.73 2.16 10.07
C THR A 118 -19.22 0.73 10.23
N LYS A 119 -18.68 -0.23 9.47
CA LYS A 119 -18.99 -1.65 9.58
C LYS A 119 -18.70 -2.16 10.99
N GLU A 120 -17.49 -1.91 11.50
CA GLU A 120 -17.09 -2.28 12.86
C GLU A 120 -17.99 -1.65 13.92
N TRP A 121 -18.34 -0.37 13.78
CA TRP A 121 -19.23 0.30 14.73
C TRP A 121 -20.63 -0.30 14.71
N LEU A 122 -21.17 -0.65 13.54
CA LEU A 122 -22.45 -1.33 13.41
C LEU A 122 -22.40 -2.73 14.03
N SER A 123 -21.32 -3.46 13.80
CA SER A 123 -21.11 -4.76 14.43
C SER A 123 -21.03 -4.60 15.95
N GLU A 124 -20.23 -3.71 16.52
CA GLU A 124 -20.16 -3.49 17.98
C GLU A 124 -21.53 -3.15 18.60
N ARG A 125 -22.34 -2.31 17.93
CA ARG A 125 -23.61 -1.80 18.47
C ARG A 125 -24.78 -2.75 18.26
N PHE A 126 -24.80 -3.46 17.15
CA PHE A 126 -25.93 -4.28 16.70
C PHE A 126 -25.57 -5.76 16.55
N SER A 127 -24.38 -6.18 16.96
CA SER A 127 -24.13 -7.59 17.32
C SER A 127 -25.06 -7.92 18.47
N GLN A 128 -26.23 -8.45 18.13
CA GLN A 128 -27.10 -9.10 19.07
C GLN A 128 -26.31 -10.25 19.69
N ASP A 129 -26.14 -10.22 21.02
CA ASP A 129 -26.69 -11.21 21.96
C ASP A 129 -26.82 -12.67 21.47
N SER A 130 -25.89 -13.14 20.64
CA SER A 130 -25.61 -14.55 20.42
C SER A 130 -24.73 -14.98 21.58
N GLY A 131 -25.36 -15.34 22.70
CA GLY A 131 -24.75 -16.19 23.73
C GLY A 131 -24.42 -17.60 23.19
N LEU A 132 -23.87 -17.69 21.98
CA LEU A 132 -23.53 -18.89 21.21
C LEU A 132 -22.30 -18.73 20.30
N ASP A 133 -21.50 -17.65 20.41
CA ASP A 133 -20.12 -17.62 19.87
C ASP A 133 -19.06 -17.82 20.95
N ALA A 134 -19.37 -18.67 21.93
CA ALA A 134 -18.37 -19.30 22.79
C ALA A 134 -17.84 -20.64 22.20
N VAL A 135 -18.26 -21.03 20.98
CA VAL A 135 -17.85 -22.28 20.34
C VAL A 135 -17.79 -22.14 18.81
N VAL A 136 -16.81 -21.39 18.31
CA VAL A 136 -15.95 -21.68 17.14
C VAL A 136 -15.15 -20.39 16.84
N ASP A 137 -14.24 -20.08 17.75
CA ASP A 137 -12.89 -19.65 17.39
C ASP A 137 -11.92 -20.26 18.41
N GLU A 138 -11.89 -21.60 18.42
CA GLU A 138 -10.76 -22.35 18.95
C GLU A 138 -9.64 -22.38 17.90
N SER A 139 -9.23 -21.20 17.40
CA SER A 139 -8.04 -21.02 16.56
C SER A 139 -7.47 -19.60 16.55
N ALA A 140 -7.65 -18.75 17.59
CA ALA A 140 -6.83 -17.53 17.68
C ALA A 140 -6.66 -16.87 19.07
N LYS A 141 -6.83 -17.58 20.19
CA LYS A 141 -6.54 -17.01 21.52
C LYS A 141 -5.69 -17.90 22.42
N ASP A 142 -4.46 -18.12 21.97
CA ASP A 142 -3.25 -17.97 22.79
C ASP A 142 -2.29 -17.23 21.84
N GLU A 143 -1.90 -15.97 22.01
CA GLU A 143 -1.40 -15.32 23.21
C GLU A 143 -1.63 -13.80 23.08
N ILE A 144 -2.13 -13.20 24.16
CA ILE A 144 -2.08 -11.75 24.37
C ILE A 144 -0.60 -11.37 24.53
N ILE A 145 0.06 -11.05 23.42
CA ILE A 145 1.33 -10.35 23.46
C ILE A 145 0.97 -8.90 23.77
N THR A 146 1.02 -8.58 25.06
CA THR A 146 1.28 -7.21 25.51
C THR A 146 2.32 -6.62 24.55
N PRO A 147 2.10 -5.47 23.90
CA PRO A 147 3.15 -4.82 23.11
C PRO A 147 4.20 -4.28 24.09
N HIS A 148 4.95 -5.19 24.70
CA HIS A 148 6.26 -4.91 25.23
C HIS A 148 7.16 -5.01 24.02
N GLY A 149 7.43 -3.86 23.39
CA GLY A 149 8.50 -3.78 22.42
C GLY A 149 9.75 -4.35 23.09
N GLU A 150 10.15 -5.55 22.68
CA GLU A 150 11.50 -6.01 22.96
C GLU A 150 12.41 -4.96 22.32
N ALA A 151 13.17 -4.26 23.16
CA ALA A 151 14.04 -3.19 22.71
C ALA A 151 14.81 -3.72 21.51
N VAL A 152 14.74 -3.01 20.38
CA VAL A 152 15.56 -3.30 19.20
C VAL A 152 17.01 -3.16 19.65
N THR A 153 17.58 -4.26 20.11
CA THR A 153 18.98 -4.31 20.54
C THR A 153 19.84 -4.34 19.29
N VAL A 154 21.02 -3.75 19.39
CA VAL A 154 21.98 -3.72 18.27
C VAL A 154 22.27 -5.14 17.77
N ASP A 155 22.29 -6.13 18.66
CA ASP A 155 22.44 -7.55 18.32
C ASP A 155 21.31 -8.11 17.45
N ALA A 156 20.04 -7.76 17.70
CA ALA A 156 18.92 -8.20 16.86
C ALA A 156 19.00 -7.60 15.45
N PHE A 157 19.40 -6.32 15.36
CA PHE A 157 19.66 -5.67 14.07
C PHE A 157 20.87 -6.27 13.35
N LEU A 158 21.96 -6.58 14.07
CA LEU A 158 23.15 -7.21 13.50
C LEU A 158 22.85 -8.61 12.97
N ALA A 159 22.10 -9.43 13.71
CA ALA A 159 21.69 -10.76 13.27
C ALA A 159 20.79 -10.71 12.03
N TRP A 160 19.89 -9.74 11.97
CA TRP A 160 19.07 -9.50 10.77
C TRP A 160 19.92 -9.01 9.59
N ARG A 161 20.80 -8.03 9.82
CA ARG A 161 21.72 -7.49 8.80
C ARG A 161 22.65 -8.55 8.26
N GLU A 162 23.18 -9.43 9.10
CA GLU A 162 24.08 -10.51 8.69
C GLU A 162 23.36 -11.53 7.80
N ARG A 163 22.11 -11.88 8.11
CA ARG A 163 21.28 -12.75 7.25
C ARG A 163 21.00 -12.09 5.90
N TYR A 164 20.65 -10.81 5.91
CA TYR A 164 20.42 -10.04 4.68
C TYR A 164 21.69 -9.87 3.84
N GLU A 165 22.83 -9.57 4.47
CA GLU A 165 24.13 -9.48 3.79
C GLU A 165 24.57 -10.84 3.23
N ALA A 166 24.27 -11.95 3.91
CA ALA A 166 24.56 -13.29 3.43
C ALA A 166 23.70 -13.66 2.20
N GLU A 167 22.43 -13.28 2.18
CA GLU A 167 21.53 -13.48 1.04
C GLU A 167 21.97 -12.63 -0.16
N LEU A 168 22.28 -11.34 0.07
CA LEU A 168 22.83 -10.46 -0.95
C LEU A 168 24.19 -10.96 -1.48
N ALA A 169 25.04 -11.52 -0.62
CA ALA A 169 26.32 -12.09 -1.01
C ALA A 169 26.14 -13.37 -1.83
N LEU A 170 25.14 -14.21 -1.52
CA LEU A 170 24.79 -15.36 -2.33
C LEU A 170 24.31 -14.93 -3.72
N GLU A 171 23.45 -13.91 -3.79
CA GLU A 171 22.99 -13.34 -5.07
C GLU A 171 24.15 -12.73 -5.87
N ARG A 172 25.06 -12.03 -5.19
CA ARG A 172 26.27 -11.45 -5.81
C ARG A 172 27.27 -12.51 -6.26
N ALA A 173 27.40 -13.61 -5.53
CA ALA A 173 28.24 -14.74 -5.93
C ALA A 173 27.63 -15.53 -7.10
N LYS A 174 26.30 -15.59 -7.18
CA LYS A 174 25.56 -16.21 -8.30
C LYS A 174 25.71 -15.44 -9.62
N LEU A 175 26.13 -14.17 -9.56
CA LEU A 175 26.42 -13.31 -10.71
C LEU A 175 27.91 -13.23 -11.10
N MET A 176 28.82 -14.05 -10.52
CA MET A 176 30.22 -14.10 -10.98
C MET A 176 30.44 -15.16 -12.06
N PRO A 177 31.02 -14.82 -13.23
CA PRO A 177 31.48 -15.82 -14.19
C PRO A 177 32.71 -16.57 -13.66
N ASP A 178 32.79 -17.88 -13.93
CA ASP A 178 33.77 -18.87 -13.42
C ASP A 178 35.26 -18.46 -13.49
N SER A 179 35.61 -17.49 -14.34
CA SER A 179 36.98 -16.98 -14.51
C SER A 179 37.52 -16.20 -13.30
N ALA A 180 36.67 -15.72 -12.39
CA ALA A 180 37.11 -15.03 -11.15
C ALA A 180 37.49 -16.00 -10.03
N LEU A 181 36.89 -17.20 -9.98
CA LEU A 181 37.16 -18.20 -8.94
C LEU A 181 38.53 -18.88 -9.15
N LEU A 182 38.96 -19.00 -10.42
CA LEU A 182 40.30 -19.51 -10.76
C LEU A 182 41.44 -18.54 -10.37
N MET A 183 41.18 -17.23 -10.37
CA MET A 183 42.14 -16.19 -9.94
C MET A 183 42.29 -16.10 -8.41
N ALA A 184 41.29 -16.52 -7.64
CA ALA A 184 41.34 -16.53 -6.17
C ALA A 184 42.08 -17.76 -5.60
N ALA A 185 42.17 -18.84 -6.38
CA ALA A 185 42.81 -20.10 -5.98
C ALA A 185 44.29 -20.25 -6.40
N ALA A 186 44.85 -19.30 -7.16
CA ALA A 186 46.27 -19.30 -7.54
C ALA A 186 47.14 -18.53 -6.52
N PRO A 187 48.33 -19.03 -6.13
CA PRO A 187 49.23 -18.30 -5.24
C PRO A 187 49.67 -16.98 -5.89
N LYS A 188 49.40 -15.87 -5.19
CA LYS A 188 49.66 -14.50 -5.64
C LYS A 188 51.15 -14.28 -5.97
N GLU A 189 51.49 -14.32 -7.25
CA GLU A 189 52.69 -13.63 -7.73
C GLU A 189 52.47 -12.13 -7.57
N LYS A 190 53.46 -11.47 -6.97
CA LYS A 190 53.43 -10.10 -6.46
C LYS A 190 53.14 -9.09 -7.58
N ARG A 191 51.87 -8.73 -7.77
CA ARG A 191 51.47 -7.57 -8.58
C ARG A 191 51.90 -6.30 -7.83
N LEU A 192 52.98 -5.66 -8.30
CA LEU A 192 53.41 -4.36 -7.77
C LEU A 192 52.26 -3.35 -7.89
N THR A 193 52.06 -2.56 -6.84
CA THR A 193 51.02 -1.54 -6.83
C THR A 193 51.36 -0.42 -7.83
N GLY A 194 50.36 0.24 -8.40
CA GLY A 194 50.56 1.23 -9.47
C GLY A 194 51.55 2.35 -9.11
N ARG A 195 51.65 2.70 -7.82
CA ARG A 195 52.63 3.66 -7.30
C ARG A 195 54.08 3.15 -7.38
N GLN A 196 54.31 1.87 -7.05
CA GLN A 196 55.63 1.25 -7.18
C GLN A 196 56.04 1.08 -8.65
N TRP A 197 55.06 0.90 -9.55
CA TRP A 197 55.30 0.84 -10.99
C TRP A 197 55.82 2.18 -11.54
N PHE A 198 55.20 3.28 -11.09
CA PHE A 198 55.62 4.65 -11.46
C PHE A 198 56.96 5.07 -10.86
N GLU A 199 57.21 4.77 -9.59
CA GLU A 199 58.48 5.13 -8.92
C GLU A 199 59.68 4.29 -9.41
N SER A 200 59.45 3.10 -9.99
CA SER A 200 60.50 2.22 -10.55
C SER A 200 61.08 2.66 -11.91
N GLY A 201 60.62 3.79 -12.48
CA GLY A 201 61.18 4.37 -13.70
C GLY A 201 60.91 3.60 -15.00
N ARG A 202 60.13 2.52 -14.97
CA ARG A 202 59.76 1.73 -16.16
C ARG A 202 58.73 2.40 -17.08
N ALA A 203 58.04 3.43 -16.62
CA ALA A 203 57.10 4.21 -17.44
C ALA A 203 57.80 5.23 -18.37
N ALA A 204 59.13 5.41 -18.26
CA ALA A 204 59.86 6.47 -18.96
C ALA A 204 60.67 6.00 -20.19
N SER A 205 60.45 4.79 -20.72
CA SER A 205 61.18 4.31 -21.89
C SER A 205 60.28 4.02 -23.10
N LYS A 206 60.31 4.95 -24.08
CA LYS A 206 59.88 4.84 -25.51
C LYS A 206 58.39 4.55 -25.75
N GLY A 207 57.62 5.31 -26.53
CA GLY A 207 57.93 6.33 -27.54
C GLY A 207 56.94 6.16 -28.71
N SER A 208 56.24 7.25 -29.04
CA SER A 208 55.60 7.62 -30.32
C SER A 208 54.85 6.56 -31.17
N SER A 209 53.53 6.74 -31.34
CA SER A 209 52.85 6.89 -32.65
C SER A 209 51.34 7.20 -32.48
N ALA A 210 50.75 7.79 -33.52
CA ALA A 210 49.55 8.63 -33.57
C ALA A 210 48.19 7.85 -33.67
N PRO A 211 47.02 8.53 -33.68
CA PRO A 211 45.68 7.93 -33.58
C PRO A 211 45.16 7.44 -34.93
N ALA A 212 44.34 6.37 -34.93
CA ALA A 212 43.62 5.87 -36.09
C ALA A 212 42.12 5.77 -35.79
N GLU A 213 41.35 6.29 -36.75
CA GLU A 213 39.89 6.31 -36.92
C GLU A 213 39.32 4.90 -37.23
N GLU A 214 37.98 4.81 -37.25
CA GLU A 214 37.05 3.78 -37.81
C GLU A 214 35.98 3.41 -36.77
N GLU A 215 34.67 3.35 -37.03
CA GLU A 215 33.81 3.64 -38.18
C GLU A 215 32.34 3.67 -37.65
N GLU A 216 31.46 4.39 -38.33
CA GLU A 216 30.02 4.53 -38.06
C GLU A 216 29.27 3.24 -38.46
N GLU A 217 28.31 2.77 -37.65
CA GLU A 217 27.26 1.84 -38.10
C GLU A 217 25.88 2.50 -37.89
N ASP A 218 25.31 2.95 -39.00
CA ASP A 218 23.91 3.34 -39.18
C ASP A 218 23.00 2.14 -38.88
N ILE A 219 22.02 2.33 -37.99
CA ILE A 219 20.90 1.40 -37.81
C ILE A 219 19.63 2.11 -38.27
N ASP A 220 19.23 1.76 -39.49
CA ASP A 220 17.98 2.13 -40.15
C ASP A 220 16.82 1.39 -39.46
N PHE A 221 15.90 2.12 -38.83
CA PHE A 221 14.63 1.56 -38.32
C PHE A 221 13.50 2.19 -39.13
N GLU A 222 13.02 1.45 -40.11
CA GLU A 222 11.81 1.76 -40.90
C GLU A 222 10.59 1.91 -39.98
N ASP A 223 9.89 3.02 -40.19
CA ASP A 223 8.62 3.44 -39.58
C ASP A 223 7.48 2.65 -40.24
N ASP A 224 6.96 1.63 -39.57
CA ASP A 224 5.79 0.86 -40.00
C ASP A 224 4.52 1.60 -39.53
N PHE A 225 3.90 2.35 -40.44
CA PHE A 225 2.58 2.94 -40.29
C PHE A 225 1.69 2.52 -41.45
N GLU A 226 0.77 1.59 -41.19
CA GLU A 226 -0.51 1.45 -41.93
C GLU A 226 -1.66 1.11 -40.97
#